data_AF-A0A3C1K9L3-F1
#
_entry.id   AF-A0A3C1K9L3-F1
#
_cell.length_a   1.000
_cell.length_b   1.000
_cell.length_c   1.000
_cell.angle_alpha   90.00
_cell.angle_beta   90.00
_cell.angle_gamma   90.00
#
_symmetry.space_group_name_H-M   'P 1'
#
loop_
_entity.id
_entity.type
_entity.pdbx_description
1 polymer ?
#
loop_
_entity_poly.entity_id
_entity_poly.type
_entity_poly.pdbx_seq_one_letter_code
_entity_poly.pdbx_strand_id
1 'polypeptide(L)'
;ALDIRMVIPRDPSGPSKVDVAADAIHRIWERTRDNEYLDTLTGQPSTVRGSLQLVFSDIGTPNQDRWNAYDELRQQLVQRGIPAEQVRYMHEAKTDVEKARLFAAARAGHVAVLLGSTEKMGVGTNVQARAIALHHLDCPWRPSDIAQRDGRIMRQGNQNEEVAIVRYVTERSFDSYMWQTVERKAASFAQLLRGKINAREIEEIDTSALSAAEAKAIASGNPLLLEHSVILNEVNRLRRLQRAHERNEDMLVHTGNRARSAAERAAADIRGLEAAAPRMIDTSGDRFRITLGTRDYDSRSEAAHALAAWMGDSGLKWLPRYGHKDFGIIGRISGFDIHVEARSGLAALDVTLSLPEVPRSGFTLPKESFLEAGLGLVQRIENRVSGIPSLLDQAREDLEEAEQTVADTQQRLGQPFRHAQTLADAEEDLARVESQLAAMQDEPRPEPDSLESERVELTIEAVRGYQPNLGSREGAVTVTVEPFDSSDPTRQPPSSTPSL
;
A
#
# COMPACT_ATOMS: atom_id res chain seq x y z
N ALA A 1 1.24 27.07 -23.38
CA ALA A 1 1.59 28.09 -22.36
C ALA A 1 0.51 28.06 -21.27
N LEU A 2 0.81 28.40 -20.01
CA LEU A 2 -0.20 28.42 -18.94
C LEU A 2 -1.35 29.39 -19.26
N ASP A 3 -0.99 30.53 -19.83
CA ASP A 3 -1.88 31.55 -20.39
C ASP A 3 -1.13 32.24 -21.54
N ILE A 4 -1.86 32.66 -22.58
CA ILE A 4 -1.27 33.38 -23.72
C ILE A 4 -0.76 34.77 -23.33
N ARG A 5 -1.33 35.37 -22.27
CA ARG A 5 -0.91 36.64 -21.65
C ARG A 5 0.51 36.62 -21.13
N MET A 6 1.09 35.44 -20.93
CA MET A 6 2.52 35.26 -20.61
C MET A 6 3.46 35.57 -21.78
N VAL A 7 2.96 35.46 -23.01
CA VAL A 7 3.77 35.57 -24.24
C VAL A 7 3.43 36.84 -25.00
N ILE A 8 2.15 37.21 -25.05
CA ILE A 8 1.65 38.41 -25.74
C ILE A 8 0.56 39.09 -24.91
N PRO A 9 0.49 40.44 -24.86
CA PRO A 9 -0.55 41.17 -24.15
C PRO A 9 -1.86 41.17 -24.97
N ARG A 10 -2.41 39.98 -25.22
CA ARG A 10 -3.72 39.76 -25.84
C ARG A 10 -4.52 38.80 -24.96
N ASP A 11 -5.82 39.02 -24.88
CA ASP A 11 -6.71 38.12 -24.18
C ASP A 11 -6.81 36.77 -24.92
N PRO A 12 -6.94 35.64 -24.18
CA PRO A 12 -7.05 34.33 -24.79
C PRO A 12 -8.35 34.19 -25.61
N SER A 13 -8.28 33.47 -26.72
CA SER A 13 -9.45 33.16 -27.57
C SER A 13 -10.34 32.03 -27.02
N GLY A 14 -10.03 31.49 -25.84
CA GLY A 14 -10.69 30.35 -25.20
C GLY A 14 -10.12 30.09 -23.81
N PRO A 15 -10.66 29.12 -23.04
CA PRO A 15 -10.23 28.88 -21.66
C PRO A 15 -8.75 28.47 -21.60
N SER A 16 -7.99 29.17 -20.75
CA SER A 16 -6.61 28.89 -20.42
C SER A 16 -6.49 27.75 -19.39
N LYS A 17 -5.27 27.25 -19.16
CA LYS A 17 -5.04 26.27 -18.08
C LYS A 17 -5.38 26.86 -16.70
N VAL A 18 -5.18 28.17 -16.52
CA VAL A 18 -5.48 28.85 -15.26
C VAL A 18 -6.99 28.85 -15.01
N ASP A 19 -7.81 29.04 -16.05
CA ASP A 19 -9.27 29.01 -15.93
C ASP A 19 -9.77 27.61 -15.51
N VAL A 20 -9.29 26.58 -16.20
CA VAL A 20 -9.65 25.17 -15.91
C VAL A 20 -9.17 24.76 -14.51
N ALA A 21 -7.98 25.21 -14.11
CA ALA A 21 -7.47 24.96 -12.76
C ALA A 21 -8.29 25.68 -11.69
N ALA A 22 -8.71 26.93 -11.93
CA ALA A 22 -9.55 27.67 -11.00
C ALA A 22 -10.90 26.95 -10.78
N ASP A 23 -11.53 26.45 -11.84
CA ASP A 23 -12.78 25.68 -11.75
C ASP A 23 -12.61 24.37 -10.97
N ALA A 24 -11.55 23.62 -11.25
CA ALA A 24 -11.29 22.35 -10.58
C ALA A 24 -10.94 22.54 -9.09
N ILE A 25 -10.08 23.51 -8.76
CA ILE A 25 -9.74 23.85 -7.37
C ILE A 25 -10.99 24.30 -6.61
N HIS A 26 -11.82 25.16 -7.22
CA HIS A 26 -13.04 25.63 -6.59
C HIS A 26 -14.03 24.49 -6.32
N ARG A 27 -14.25 23.60 -7.30
CA ARG A 27 -15.14 22.44 -7.15
C ARG A 27 -14.70 21.52 -6.02
N ILE A 28 -13.39 21.28 -5.89
CA ILE A 28 -12.86 20.47 -4.79
C ILE A 28 -13.10 21.20 -3.46
N TRP A 29 -12.77 22.48 -3.38
CA TRP A 29 -12.97 23.29 -2.16
C TRP A 29 -14.44 23.30 -1.73
N GLU A 30 -15.38 23.52 -2.64
CA GLU A 30 -16.80 23.54 -2.33
C GLU A 30 -17.27 22.22 -1.69
N ARG A 31 -16.80 21.09 -2.22
CA ARG A 31 -17.11 19.76 -1.71
C ARG A 31 -16.46 19.46 -0.35
N THR A 32 -15.31 20.08 -0.04
CA THR A 32 -14.47 19.71 1.10
C THR A 32 -14.34 20.80 2.16
N ARG A 33 -14.95 21.98 1.98
CA ARG A 33 -14.88 23.12 2.92
C ARG A 33 -15.43 22.79 4.31
N ASP A 34 -16.36 21.85 4.39
CA ASP A 34 -17.02 21.45 5.63
C ASP A 34 -16.42 20.17 6.24
N ASN A 35 -15.36 19.61 5.65
CA ASN A 35 -14.68 18.42 6.16
C ASN A 35 -14.08 18.66 7.55
N GLU A 36 -14.26 17.68 8.42
CA GLU A 36 -13.66 17.66 9.74
C GLU A 36 -12.32 16.94 9.73
N TYR A 37 -11.40 17.45 10.55
CA TYR A 37 -10.04 16.93 10.67
C TYR A 37 -9.60 17.06 12.11
N LEU A 38 -8.63 16.26 12.52
CA LEU A 38 -7.99 16.34 13.82
C LEU A 38 -6.84 17.36 13.79
N ASP A 39 -6.66 18.03 14.92
CA ASP A 39 -5.47 18.84 15.17
C ASP A 39 -4.25 17.92 15.40
N THR A 40 -3.17 18.17 14.65
CA THR A 40 -1.99 17.29 14.66
C THR A 40 -1.18 17.31 15.96
N LEU A 41 -1.41 18.30 16.83
CA LEU A 41 -0.70 18.44 18.12
C LEU A 41 -1.52 17.84 19.27
N THR A 42 -2.84 18.08 19.28
CA THR A 42 -3.72 17.69 20.40
C THR A 42 -4.51 16.41 20.14
N GLY A 43 -4.64 15.99 18.88
CA GLY A 43 -5.47 14.84 18.48
C GLY A 43 -6.98 15.06 18.61
N GLN A 44 -7.41 16.28 18.99
CA GLN A 44 -8.82 16.63 19.13
C GLN A 44 -9.41 17.15 17.81
N PRO A 45 -10.74 17.14 17.65
CA PRO A 45 -11.38 17.79 16.51
C PRO A 45 -10.94 19.24 16.36
N SER A 46 -10.53 19.58 15.15
CA SER A 46 -10.11 20.93 14.80
C SER A 46 -11.25 21.93 14.88
N THR A 47 -10.97 23.11 15.41
CA THR A 47 -11.93 24.22 15.44
C THR A 47 -12.23 24.79 14.06
N VAL A 48 -11.27 24.64 13.13
CA VAL A 48 -11.40 25.06 11.73
C VAL A 48 -11.58 23.84 10.84
N ARG A 49 -12.62 23.88 10.01
CA ARG A 49 -12.97 22.88 9.01
C ARG A 49 -12.34 23.21 7.66
N GLY A 50 -12.34 22.23 6.76
CA GLY A 50 -11.89 22.42 5.39
C GLY A 50 -10.53 21.78 5.11
N SER A 51 -10.39 21.32 3.88
CA SER A 51 -9.19 20.67 3.37
C SER A 51 -8.18 21.67 2.78
N LEU A 52 -6.93 21.24 2.65
CA LEU A 52 -5.88 21.96 1.92
C LEU A 52 -5.74 21.43 0.48
N GLN A 53 -5.52 22.33 -0.46
CA GLN A 53 -5.11 22.02 -1.83
C GLN A 53 -3.75 22.63 -2.12
N LEU A 54 -2.85 21.81 -2.69
CA LEU A 54 -1.50 22.24 -3.08
C LEU A 54 -1.46 22.50 -4.58
N VAL A 55 -0.89 23.63 -4.99
CA VAL A 55 -0.83 24.03 -6.39
C VAL A 55 0.61 24.32 -6.79
N PHE A 56 1.16 23.49 -7.68
CA PHE A 56 2.51 23.61 -8.18
C PHE A 56 2.54 24.27 -9.56
N SER A 57 3.34 25.33 -9.67
CA SER A 57 3.66 25.98 -10.95
C SER A 57 5.09 26.54 -10.90
N ASP A 58 5.99 26.01 -11.72
CA ASP A 58 7.36 26.52 -11.88
C ASP A 58 7.42 27.68 -12.88
N ILE A 59 6.46 27.75 -13.79
CA ILE A 59 6.29 28.83 -14.77
C ILE A 59 5.29 29.87 -14.23
N GLY A 60 5.54 31.16 -14.49
CA GLY A 60 4.62 32.24 -14.13
C GLY A 60 4.63 32.63 -12.65
N THR A 61 5.78 32.50 -11.98
CA THR A 61 5.97 32.88 -10.57
C THR A 61 5.69 34.37 -10.32
N PRO A 62 5.32 34.75 -9.08
CA PRO A 62 4.94 36.13 -8.77
C PRO A 62 6.01 37.16 -9.15
N ASN A 63 5.61 38.16 -9.93
CA ASN A 63 6.43 39.31 -10.31
C ASN A 63 5.56 40.58 -10.22
N GLN A 64 6.06 41.63 -9.58
CA GLN A 64 5.30 42.87 -9.35
C GLN A 64 5.13 43.71 -10.63
N ASP A 65 5.99 43.50 -11.63
CA ASP A 65 6.05 44.35 -12.83
C ASP A 65 5.43 43.69 -14.09
N ARG A 66 4.93 42.45 -13.98
CA ARG A 66 4.37 41.68 -15.11
C ARG A 66 3.20 40.79 -14.69
N TRP A 67 2.32 40.50 -15.64
CA TRP A 67 1.26 39.49 -15.47
C TRP A 67 1.87 38.15 -15.03
N ASN A 68 1.30 37.53 -14.01
CA ASN A 68 1.74 36.22 -13.51
C ASN A 68 0.53 35.32 -13.21
N ALA A 69 0.72 34.01 -13.40
CA ALA A 69 -0.35 33.02 -13.32
C ALA A 69 -0.86 32.81 -11.88
N TYR A 70 -0.05 33.14 -10.87
CA TYR A 70 -0.41 33.01 -9.46
C TYR A 70 -1.48 34.03 -9.08
N ASP A 71 -1.26 35.30 -9.44
CA ASP A 71 -2.19 36.38 -9.14
C ASP A 71 -3.49 36.24 -9.93
N GLU A 72 -3.41 35.82 -11.19
CA GLU A 72 -4.60 35.48 -11.97
C GLU A 72 -5.40 34.35 -11.29
N LEU A 73 -4.75 33.23 -10.95
CA LEU A 73 -5.42 32.10 -10.31
C LEU A 73 -6.06 32.53 -8.97
N ARG A 74 -5.36 33.32 -8.15
CA ARG A 74 -5.90 33.83 -6.90
C ARG A 74 -7.13 34.71 -7.13
N GLN A 75 -7.06 35.66 -8.08
CA GLN A 75 -8.20 36.51 -8.41
C GLN A 75 -9.41 35.68 -8.85
N GLN A 76 -9.18 34.67 -9.69
CA GLN A 76 -10.21 33.77 -10.17
C GLN A 76 -10.83 32.90 -9.08
N LEU A 77 -10.04 32.42 -8.12
CA LEU A 77 -10.53 31.67 -6.97
C LEU A 77 -11.37 32.55 -6.03
N VAL A 78 -10.95 33.80 -5.82
CA VAL A 78 -11.68 34.79 -5.02
C VAL A 78 -12.99 35.17 -5.68
N GLN A 79 -13.00 35.38 -7.00
CA GLN A 79 -14.24 35.65 -7.75
C GLN A 79 -15.23 34.49 -7.67
N ARG A 80 -14.74 33.25 -7.55
CA ARG A 80 -15.57 32.05 -7.32
C ARG A 80 -16.01 31.86 -5.86
N GLY A 81 -15.60 32.75 -4.95
CA GLY A 81 -16.08 32.76 -3.56
C GLY A 81 -15.16 32.11 -2.53
N ILE A 82 -13.92 31.73 -2.89
CA ILE A 82 -12.92 31.33 -1.90
C ILE A 82 -12.40 32.58 -1.19
N PRO A 83 -12.41 32.65 0.16
CA PRO A 83 -11.91 33.82 0.87
C PRO A 83 -10.44 34.12 0.53
N ALA A 84 -10.13 35.39 0.27
CA ALA A 84 -8.83 35.81 -0.26
C ALA A 84 -7.66 35.54 0.69
N GLU A 85 -7.94 35.43 1.99
CA GLU A 85 -7.02 35.07 3.06
C GLU A 85 -6.69 33.56 3.09
N GLN A 86 -7.57 32.72 2.53
CA GLN A 86 -7.36 31.26 2.45
C GLN A 86 -6.55 30.84 1.23
N VAL A 87 -6.29 31.75 0.28
CA VAL A 87 -5.45 31.54 -0.89
C VAL A 87 -4.10 32.20 -0.66
N ARG A 88 -3.06 31.40 -0.40
CA ARG A 88 -1.73 31.88 0.01
C ARG A 88 -0.63 31.44 -0.95
N TYR A 89 0.42 32.23 -1.03
CA TYR A 89 1.61 31.89 -1.81
C TYR A 89 2.77 31.52 -0.91
N MET A 90 3.51 30.48 -1.30
CA MET A 90 4.77 30.13 -0.66
C MET A 90 5.81 31.27 -0.79
N HIS A 91 5.72 32.07 -1.85
CA HIS A 91 6.62 33.19 -2.14
C HIS A 91 6.47 34.39 -1.18
N GLU A 92 5.35 34.50 -0.46
CA GLU A 92 5.14 35.55 0.54
C GLU A 92 6.00 35.35 1.79
N ALA A 93 6.37 34.10 2.10
CA ALA A 93 7.13 33.74 3.28
C ALA A 93 8.64 33.68 2.96
N LYS A 94 9.35 34.78 3.22
CA LYS A 94 10.77 34.92 2.87
C LYS A 94 11.69 34.31 3.94
N THR A 95 11.29 34.41 5.20
CA THR A 95 12.04 33.88 6.35
C THR A 95 11.51 32.51 6.79
N ASP A 96 12.35 31.72 7.46
CA ASP A 96 11.95 30.41 7.96
C ASP A 96 10.85 30.50 9.02
N VAL A 97 10.80 31.59 9.79
CA VAL A 97 9.73 31.88 10.75
C VAL A 97 8.39 32.13 10.03
N GLU A 98 8.39 32.92 8.96
CA GLU A 98 7.18 33.15 8.15
C GLU A 98 6.70 31.87 7.48
N LYS A 99 7.63 31.05 6.97
CA LYS A 99 7.29 29.76 6.36
C LYS A 99 6.68 28.81 7.38
N ALA A 100 7.27 28.72 8.57
CA ALA A 100 6.73 27.90 9.66
C ALA A 100 5.32 28.35 10.07
N ARG A 101 5.06 29.67 10.13
CA ARG A 101 3.71 30.21 10.37
C ARG A 101 2.72 29.86 9.27
N LEU A 102 3.12 29.98 8.00
CA LEU A 102 2.29 29.60 6.86
C LEU A 102 1.93 28.11 6.90
N PHE A 103 2.89 27.24 7.22
CA PHE A 103 2.65 25.80 7.34
C PHE A 103 1.79 25.43 8.54
N ALA A 104 1.95 26.14 9.66
CA ALA A 104 1.06 25.99 10.80
C ALA A 104 -0.39 26.40 10.44
N ALA A 105 -0.56 27.53 9.74
CA ALA A 105 -1.86 27.98 9.27
C ALA A 105 -2.51 26.98 8.29
N ALA A 106 -1.72 26.39 7.38
CA ALA A 106 -2.20 25.36 6.46
C ALA A 106 -2.63 24.08 7.19
N ARG A 107 -1.85 23.60 8.16
CA ARG A 107 -2.21 22.43 8.99
C ARG A 107 -3.45 22.68 9.86
N ALA A 108 -3.63 23.92 10.32
CA ALA A 108 -4.78 24.33 11.12
C ALA A 108 -6.03 24.63 10.28
N GLY A 109 -5.99 24.56 8.94
CA GLY A 109 -7.15 24.79 8.07
C GLY A 109 -7.41 26.26 7.72
N HIS A 110 -6.54 27.20 8.12
CA HIS A 110 -6.67 28.61 7.75
C HIS A 110 -6.25 28.90 6.29
N VAL A 111 -5.61 27.94 5.62
CA VAL A 111 -5.24 28.02 4.20
C VAL A 111 -5.94 26.88 3.47
N ALA A 112 -6.79 27.23 2.51
CA ALA A 112 -7.48 26.27 1.65
C ALA A 112 -6.68 25.96 0.39
N VAL A 113 -5.93 26.94 -0.14
CA VAL A 113 -5.14 26.79 -1.37
C VAL A 113 -3.75 27.39 -1.14
N LEU A 114 -2.71 26.57 -1.30
CA LEU A 114 -1.31 26.98 -1.19
C LEU A 114 -0.61 26.81 -2.55
N LEU A 115 -0.18 27.94 -3.14
CA LEU A 115 0.51 27.95 -4.43
C LEU A 115 2.03 28.11 -4.24
N GLY A 116 2.83 27.40 -5.02
CA GLY A 116 4.29 27.50 -4.97
C GLY A 116 5.01 26.78 -6.10
N SER A 117 6.29 27.10 -6.29
CA SER A 117 7.16 26.37 -7.22
C SER A 117 7.73 25.13 -6.54
N THR A 118 8.20 24.18 -7.35
CA THR A 118 8.90 22.97 -6.90
C THR A 118 10.07 23.33 -5.97
N GLU A 119 10.86 24.35 -6.34
CA GLU A 119 12.00 24.79 -5.56
C GLU A 119 11.57 25.33 -4.18
N LYS A 120 10.57 26.22 -4.15
CA LYS A 120 10.15 26.88 -2.90
C LYS A 120 9.36 25.96 -1.98
N MET A 121 8.64 25.00 -2.54
CA MET A 121 7.93 23.96 -1.76
C MET A 121 8.79 22.71 -1.50
N GLY A 122 10.04 22.69 -1.99
CA GLY A 122 10.97 21.57 -1.89
C GLY A 122 11.52 21.31 -0.47
N VAL A 123 11.48 22.28 0.45
CA VAL A 123 12.07 22.17 1.79
C VAL A 123 11.03 21.71 2.81
N GLY A 124 11.19 20.48 3.34
CA GLY A 124 10.75 20.06 4.69
C GLY A 124 9.32 20.37 5.16
N THR A 125 8.38 20.62 4.24
CA THR A 125 7.03 21.09 4.53
C THR A 125 6.11 19.97 5.02
N ASN A 126 5.84 19.94 6.32
CA ASN A 126 4.79 19.11 6.91
C ASN A 126 3.44 19.86 6.84
N VAL A 127 2.76 19.79 5.69
CA VAL A 127 1.44 20.41 5.46
C VAL A 127 0.38 19.39 5.01
N GLN A 128 0.74 18.11 4.93
CA GLN A 128 -0.07 17.05 4.33
C GLN A 128 -1.32 16.67 5.14
N ALA A 129 -1.41 17.06 6.41
CA ALA A 129 -2.42 16.52 7.34
C ALA A 129 -3.86 16.59 6.83
N ARG A 130 -4.16 17.58 5.98
CA ARG A 130 -5.49 17.81 5.39
C ARG A 130 -5.44 17.99 3.88
N ALA A 131 -4.31 17.64 3.25
CA ALA A 131 -4.12 17.84 1.82
C ALA A 131 -5.00 16.84 1.05
N ILE A 132 -6.05 17.32 0.37
CA ILE A 132 -6.98 16.49 -0.38
C ILE A 132 -6.67 16.43 -1.88
N ALA A 133 -6.05 17.50 -2.40
CA ALA A 133 -5.70 17.58 -3.81
C ALA A 133 -4.36 18.28 -4.03
N LEU A 134 -3.63 17.80 -5.03
CA LEU A 134 -2.39 18.38 -5.52
C LEU A 134 -2.53 18.65 -7.02
N HIS A 135 -2.23 19.86 -7.45
CA HIS A 135 -2.45 20.37 -8.79
C HIS A 135 -1.12 20.71 -9.46
N HIS A 136 -0.81 20.07 -10.59
CA HIS A 136 0.32 20.42 -11.46
C HIS A 136 -0.19 21.29 -12.61
N LEU A 137 -0.03 22.61 -12.48
CA LEU A 137 -0.33 23.55 -13.58
C LEU A 137 0.65 23.36 -14.76
N ASP A 138 1.89 23.01 -14.45
CA ASP A 138 2.95 22.75 -15.41
C ASP A 138 3.69 21.43 -15.17
N CYS A 139 4.31 20.93 -16.23
CA CYS A 139 5.20 19.78 -16.18
C CYS A 139 6.62 20.25 -15.80
N PRO A 140 7.19 19.80 -14.66
CA PRO A 140 8.60 20.04 -14.38
C PRO A 140 9.47 19.20 -15.33
N TRP A 141 10.73 19.61 -15.52
CA TRP A 141 11.64 19.02 -16.51
C TRP A 141 12.30 17.70 -16.07
N ARG A 142 12.16 17.33 -14.79
CA ARG A 142 12.80 16.14 -14.19
C ARG A 142 11.75 15.24 -13.54
N PRO A 143 11.80 13.90 -13.76
CA PRO A 143 10.93 12.95 -13.09
C PRO A 143 11.00 13.03 -11.55
N SER A 144 12.20 13.28 -11.01
CA SER A 144 12.41 13.47 -9.57
C SER A 144 11.56 14.59 -8.98
N ASP A 145 11.31 15.64 -9.76
CA ASP A 145 10.55 16.80 -9.32
C ASP A 145 9.06 16.44 -9.22
N ILE A 146 8.55 15.61 -10.14
CA ILE A 146 7.17 15.09 -10.08
C ILE A 146 7.01 14.20 -8.85
N ALA A 147 7.90 13.22 -8.67
CA ALA A 147 7.87 12.34 -7.50
C ALA A 147 7.98 13.14 -6.19
N GLN A 148 8.79 14.21 -6.17
CA GLN A 148 8.91 15.10 -5.01
C GLN A 148 7.65 15.93 -4.75
N ARG A 149 6.95 16.39 -5.79
CA ARG A 149 5.66 17.09 -5.71
C ARG A 149 4.58 16.14 -5.21
N ASP A 150 4.37 15.01 -5.89
CA ASP A 150 3.42 13.93 -5.55
C ASP A 150 3.62 13.44 -4.12
N GLY A 151 4.88 13.26 -3.72
CA GLY A 151 5.27 12.93 -2.36
C GLY A 151 5.00 14.03 -1.33
N ARG A 152 4.37 15.17 -1.65
CA ARG A 152 3.87 16.14 -0.65
C ARG A 152 2.46 15.84 -0.17
N ILE A 153 1.68 15.10 -0.96
CA ILE A 153 0.32 14.71 -0.59
C ILE A 153 0.24 13.22 -0.21
N MET A 154 0.97 12.36 -0.92
CA MET A 154 1.12 10.94 -0.61
C MET A 154 2.14 10.74 0.51
N ARG A 155 1.74 11.05 1.75
CA ARG A 155 2.58 10.97 2.94
C ARG A 155 1.81 10.42 4.13
N GLN A 156 2.52 9.69 4.99
CA GLN A 156 2.01 9.34 6.32
C GLN A 156 1.60 10.60 7.09
N GLY A 157 0.50 10.49 7.83
CA GLY A 157 -0.09 11.59 8.59
C GLY A 157 -1.07 12.47 7.80
N ASN A 158 -1.31 12.20 6.51
CA ASN A 158 -2.49 12.74 5.83
C ASN A 158 -3.75 12.01 6.34
N GLN A 159 -4.80 12.75 6.70
CA GLN A 159 -6.02 12.20 7.29
C GLN A 159 -7.07 11.78 6.25
N ASN A 160 -6.83 12.06 4.97
CA ASN A 160 -7.74 11.64 3.90
C ASN A 160 -7.36 10.21 3.45
N GLU A 161 -8.36 9.33 3.31
CA GLU A 161 -8.17 7.95 2.81
C GLU A 161 -7.71 7.95 1.34
N GLU A 162 -8.26 8.87 0.55
CA GLU A 162 -7.90 9.07 -0.85
C GLU A 162 -7.52 10.52 -1.11
N VAL A 163 -6.59 10.74 -2.04
CA VAL A 163 -6.11 12.06 -2.45
C VAL A 163 -6.11 12.18 -3.97
N ALA A 164 -6.37 13.38 -4.48
CA ALA A 164 -6.37 13.66 -5.91
C ALA A 164 -5.04 14.28 -6.37
N ILE A 165 -4.44 13.75 -7.44
CA ILE A 165 -3.31 14.40 -8.14
C ILE A 165 -3.81 14.80 -9.53
N VAL A 166 -3.96 16.10 -9.75
CA VAL A 166 -4.54 16.68 -10.97
C VAL A 166 -3.43 17.29 -11.81
N ARG A 167 -3.36 16.94 -13.10
CA ARG A 167 -2.35 17.46 -14.04
C ARG A 167 -3.05 18.18 -15.18
N TYR A 168 -2.69 19.45 -15.40
CA TYR A 168 -3.28 20.27 -16.45
C TYR A 168 -2.41 20.23 -17.71
N VAL A 169 -2.96 19.65 -18.77
CA VAL A 169 -2.27 19.46 -20.06
C VAL A 169 -3.08 20.17 -21.14
N THR A 170 -2.41 20.91 -22.02
CA THR A 170 -3.03 21.47 -23.21
C THR A 170 -2.75 20.55 -24.40
N GLU A 171 -3.80 20.06 -25.05
CA GLU A 171 -3.71 19.25 -26.26
C GLU A 171 -2.93 19.98 -27.37
N ARG A 172 -2.19 19.22 -28.19
CA ARG A 172 -1.43 19.74 -29.35
C ARG A 172 -0.49 20.91 -28.99
N SER A 173 0.00 20.93 -27.76
CA SER A 173 0.90 21.95 -27.26
C SER A 173 2.29 21.38 -26.94
N PHE A 174 3.22 22.29 -26.61
CA PHE A 174 4.57 21.94 -26.17
C PHE A 174 4.59 21.06 -24.90
N ASP A 175 3.48 20.95 -24.17
CA ASP A 175 3.35 20.01 -23.04
C ASP A 175 3.59 18.55 -23.45
N SER A 176 3.22 18.16 -24.68
CA SER A 176 3.46 16.81 -25.20
C SER A 176 4.94 16.44 -25.22
N TYR A 177 5.78 17.38 -25.68
CA TYR A 177 7.23 17.22 -25.72
C TYR A 177 7.85 17.14 -24.32
N MET A 178 7.32 17.94 -23.39
CA MET A 178 7.74 17.96 -21.99
C MET A 178 7.49 16.62 -21.30
N TRP A 179 6.25 16.12 -21.40
CA TRP A 179 5.86 14.85 -20.80
C TRP A 179 6.57 13.66 -21.46
N GLN A 180 6.75 13.66 -22.79
CA GLN A 180 7.56 12.66 -23.48
C GLN A 180 9.02 12.64 -22.97
N THR A 181 9.59 13.82 -22.71
CA THR A 181 10.96 13.92 -22.21
C THR A 181 11.09 13.39 -20.78
N VAL A 182 10.08 13.65 -19.93
CA VAL A 182 9.99 13.09 -18.58
C VAL A 182 9.83 11.57 -18.63
N GLU A 183 8.88 11.07 -19.42
CA GLU A 183 8.60 9.64 -19.61
C GLU A 183 9.88 8.88 -20.02
N ARG A 184 10.57 9.35 -21.07
CA ARG A 184 11.82 8.75 -21.55
C ARG A 184 12.88 8.71 -20.45
N LYS A 185 13.04 9.79 -19.68
CA LYS A 185 14.01 9.85 -18.58
C LYS A 185 13.62 8.88 -17.45
N ALA A 186 12.36 8.86 -17.03
CA ALA A 186 11.85 7.97 -15.99
C ALA A 186 12.03 6.50 -16.38
N ALA A 187 11.70 6.15 -17.62
CA ALA A 187 11.89 4.79 -18.15
C ALA A 187 13.36 4.36 -18.14
N SER A 188 14.31 5.24 -18.51
CA SER A 188 15.74 4.95 -18.42
C SER A 188 16.22 4.74 -16.98
N PHE A 189 15.73 5.52 -16.01
CA PHE A 189 16.05 5.32 -14.59
C PHE A 189 15.49 4.00 -14.06
N ALA A 190 14.24 3.66 -14.39
CA ALA A 190 13.65 2.38 -14.02
C ALA A 190 14.42 1.19 -14.61
N GLN A 191 14.96 1.31 -15.84
CA GLN A 191 15.83 0.28 -16.43
C GLN A 191 17.18 0.15 -15.71
N LEU A 192 17.76 1.26 -15.23
CA LEU A 192 19.01 1.24 -14.46
C LEU A 192 18.83 0.67 -13.04
N LEU A 193 17.73 0.97 -12.37
CA LEU A 193 17.35 0.40 -11.06
C LEU A 193 17.18 -1.13 -11.12
N ARG A 194 16.75 -1.66 -12.28
CA ARG A 194 16.62 -3.12 -12.52
C ARG A 194 17.95 -3.86 -12.67
N GLY A 195 19.10 -3.17 -12.65
CA GLY A 195 20.42 -3.75 -12.90
C GLY A 195 21.02 -4.58 -11.76
N LYS A 196 20.46 -5.77 -11.47
CA LYS A 196 21.16 -7.04 -11.10
C LYS A 196 20.20 -8.15 -10.60
N ILE A 197 20.20 -9.23 -11.39
CA ILE A 197 19.80 -10.64 -11.20
C ILE A 197 19.53 -11.07 -9.73
N ASN A 198 18.29 -11.53 -9.47
CA ASN A 198 17.69 -12.04 -8.21
C ASN A 198 16.76 -11.10 -7.41
N ALA A 199 16.01 -10.21 -8.06
CA ALA A 199 14.84 -9.62 -7.42
C ALA A 199 13.61 -10.54 -7.63
N ARG A 200 13.28 -11.37 -6.63
CA ARG A 200 11.95 -12.01 -6.49
C ARG A 200 10.91 -11.03 -5.92
N GLU A 201 11.11 -9.74 -6.13
CA GLU A 201 10.13 -8.70 -5.90
C GLU A 201 10.14 -7.81 -7.13
N ILE A 202 9.03 -7.83 -7.87
CA ILE A 202 8.75 -6.83 -8.89
C ILE A 202 8.48 -5.54 -8.11
N GLU A 203 9.51 -4.71 -7.95
CA GLU A 203 9.33 -3.33 -7.48
C GLU A 203 8.37 -2.60 -8.42
N GLU A 204 7.52 -1.78 -7.81
CA GLU A 204 6.54 -0.92 -8.47
C GLU A 204 7.15 -0.23 -9.69
N ILE A 205 6.45 -0.32 -10.83
CA ILE A 205 6.69 0.58 -11.94
C ILE A 205 6.57 2.00 -11.38
N ASP A 206 7.64 2.80 -11.53
CA ASP A 206 7.70 4.18 -11.05
C ASP A 206 6.42 4.94 -11.44
N THR A 207 5.64 5.36 -10.43
CA THR A 207 4.38 6.08 -10.60
C THR A 207 4.56 7.37 -11.41
N SER A 208 5.78 7.93 -11.43
CA SER A 208 6.13 9.07 -12.27
C SER A 208 6.24 8.72 -13.77
N ALA A 209 6.64 7.49 -14.11
CA ALA A 209 6.70 7.02 -15.50
C ALA A 209 5.29 6.80 -16.09
N LEU A 210 4.40 6.22 -15.28
CA LEU A 210 3.00 5.99 -15.64
C LEU A 210 2.23 7.31 -15.83
N SER A 211 2.39 8.25 -14.89
CA SER A 211 1.75 9.57 -15.00
C SER A 211 2.27 10.41 -16.17
N ALA A 212 3.55 10.24 -16.55
CA ALA A 212 4.09 10.91 -17.73
C ALA A 212 3.57 10.30 -19.04
N ALA A 213 3.36 8.98 -19.10
CA ALA A 213 2.73 8.31 -20.23
C ALA A 213 1.26 8.73 -20.39
N GLU A 214 0.48 8.82 -19.31
CA GLU A 214 -0.89 9.34 -19.28
C GLU A 214 -0.98 10.77 -19.83
N ALA A 215 -0.11 11.66 -19.32
CA ALA A 215 -0.10 13.05 -19.74
C ALA A 215 0.29 13.21 -21.21
N LYS A 216 1.20 12.37 -21.71
CA LYS A 216 1.55 12.29 -23.14
C LYS A 216 0.39 11.78 -23.99
N ALA A 217 -0.33 10.76 -23.54
CA ALA A 217 -1.50 10.23 -24.22
C ALA A 217 -2.56 11.33 -24.44
N ILE A 218 -2.92 12.05 -23.37
CA ILE A 218 -3.84 13.18 -23.43
C ILE A 218 -3.28 14.30 -24.34
N ALA A 219 -2.00 14.68 -24.17
CA ALA A 219 -1.41 15.75 -24.97
C ALA A 219 -1.36 15.42 -26.48
N SER A 220 -1.19 14.15 -26.82
CA SER A 220 -1.12 13.66 -28.21
C SER A 220 -2.49 13.66 -28.90
N GLY A 221 -3.59 13.65 -28.12
CA GLY A 221 -4.94 13.57 -28.63
C GLY A 221 -5.29 12.22 -29.27
N ASN A 222 -4.49 11.16 -29.05
CA ASN A 222 -4.79 9.81 -29.53
C ASN A 222 -5.62 9.05 -28.48
N PRO A 223 -6.91 8.75 -28.75
CA PRO A 223 -7.78 8.05 -27.81
C PRO A 223 -7.25 6.67 -27.38
N LEU A 224 -6.53 5.97 -28.26
CA LEU A 224 -5.99 4.64 -27.97
C LEU A 224 -4.88 4.66 -26.92
N LEU A 225 -4.09 5.74 -26.84
CA LEU A 225 -3.07 5.87 -25.78
C LEU A 225 -3.71 6.11 -24.41
N LEU A 226 -4.86 6.79 -24.36
CA LEU A 226 -5.60 6.99 -23.12
C LEU A 226 -6.26 5.68 -22.67
N GLU A 227 -6.92 4.97 -23.61
CA GLU A 227 -7.52 3.66 -23.38
C GLU A 227 -6.46 2.66 -22.86
N HIS A 228 -5.29 2.61 -23.51
CA HIS A 228 -4.15 1.79 -23.08
C HIS A 228 -3.76 2.06 -21.63
N SER A 229 -3.61 3.32 -21.25
CA SER A 229 -3.18 3.67 -19.90
C SER A 229 -4.20 3.30 -18.83
N VAL A 230 -5.49 3.48 -19.11
CA VAL A 230 -6.57 3.11 -18.19
C VAL A 230 -6.61 1.59 -17.99
N ILE A 231 -6.56 0.82 -19.08
CA ILE A 231 -6.58 -0.65 -19.01
C ILE A 231 -5.33 -1.17 -18.31
N LEU A 232 -4.15 -0.62 -18.62
CA LEU A 232 -2.88 -1.01 -18.00
C LEU A 232 -2.90 -0.81 -16.48
N ASN A 233 -3.49 0.29 -16.01
CA ASN A 233 -3.67 0.54 -14.58
C ASN A 233 -4.57 -0.49 -13.90
N GLU A 234 -5.66 -0.87 -14.56
CA GLU A 234 -6.59 -1.86 -14.04
C GLU A 234 -5.95 -3.26 -14.01
N VAL A 235 -5.25 -3.67 -15.08
CA VAL A 235 -4.48 -4.93 -15.11
C VAL A 235 -3.46 -4.95 -13.97
N ASN A 236 -2.73 -3.85 -13.76
CA ASN A 236 -1.76 -3.76 -12.67
C ASN A 236 -2.41 -3.88 -11.28
N ARG A 237 -3.57 -3.25 -11.08
CA ARG A 237 -4.36 -3.36 -9.85
C ARG A 237 -4.82 -4.80 -9.62
N LEU A 238 -5.37 -5.46 -10.64
CA LEU A 238 -5.88 -6.83 -10.57
C LEU A 238 -4.76 -7.84 -10.33
N ARG A 239 -3.60 -7.68 -11.00
CA ARG A 239 -2.40 -8.50 -10.74
C ARG A 239 -1.88 -8.35 -9.31
N ARG A 240 -1.95 -7.15 -8.71
CA ARG A 240 -1.61 -6.99 -7.28
C ARG A 240 -2.53 -7.80 -6.38
N LEU A 241 -3.84 -7.79 -6.68
CA LEU A 241 -4.83 -8.58 -5.93
C LEU A 241 -4.62 -10.09 -6.11
N GLN A 242 -4.27 -10.55 -7.31
CA GLN A 242 -3.93 -11.95 -7.58
C GLN A 242 -2.73 -12.40 -6.75
N ARG A 243 -1.62 -11.64 -6.77
CA ARG A 243 -0.44 -11.97 -5.96
C ARG A 243 -0.73 -11.97 -4.47
N ALA A 244 -1.59 -11.08 -4.00
CA ALA A 244 -2.01 -11.05 -2.59
C ALA A 244 -2.82 -12.31 -2.23
N HIS A 245 -3.64 -12.79 -3.15
CA HIS A 245 -4.37 -14.04 -3.01
C HIS A 245 -3.43 -15.26 -2.97
N GLU A 246 -2.50 -15.38 -3.92
CA GLU A 246 -1.50 -16.46 -3.95
C GLU A 246 -0.67 -16.52 -2.66
N ARG A 247 -0.17 -15.36 -2.18
CA ARG A 247 0.55 -15.30 -0.90
C ARG A 247 -0.32 -15.73 0.29
N ASN A 248 -1.61 -15.42 0.27
CA ASN A 248 -2.53 -15.83 1.31
C ASN A 248 -2.73 -17.36 1.28
N GLU A 249 -2.84 -17.96 0.09
CA GLU A 249 -2.90 -19.42 -0.05
C GLU A 249 -1.63 -20.10 0.49
N ASP A 250 -0.45 -19.62 0.12
CA ASP A 250 0.82 -20.15 0.64
C ASP A 250 0.89 -20.08 2.18
N MET A 251 0.45 -18.95 2.74
CA MET A 251 0.37 -18.76 4.20
C MET A 251 -0.64 -19.70 4.86
N LEU A 252 -1.79 -19.96 4.23
CA LEU A 252 -2.79 -20.91 4.71
C LEU A 252 -2.25 -22.34 4.68
N VAL A 253 -1.54 -22.74 3.61
CA VAL A 253 -0.87 -24.06 3.54
C VAL A 253 0.12 -24.21 4.69
N HIS A 254 0.99 -23.22 4.89
CA HIS A 254 2.01 -23.29 5.92
C HIS A 254 1.40 -23.28 7.34
N THR A 255 0.31 -22.54 7.54
CA THR A 255 -0.42 -22.50 8.81
C THR A 255 -1.13 -23.83 9.08
N GLY A 256 -1.82 -24.40 8.09
CA GLY A 256 -2.47 -25.70 8.21
C GLY A 256 -1.50 -26.85 8.48
N ASN A 257 -0.32 -26.84 7.83
CA ASN A 257 0.73 -27.83 8.09
C ASN A 257 1.28 -27.72 9.51
N ARG A 258 1.56 -26.51 10.00
CA ARG A 258 2.03 -26.29 11.38
C ARG A 258 0.97 -26.71 12.40
N ALA A 259 -0.30 -26.39 12.15
CA ALA A 259 -1.41 -26.79 13.01
C ALA A 259 -1.57 -28.31 13.05
N ARG A 260 -1.43 -29.01 11.92
CA ARG A 260 -1.45 -30.47 11.86
C ARG A 260 -0.33 -31.09 12.70
N SER A 261 0.90 -30.62 12.55
CA SER A 261 2.03 -31.09 13.38
C SER A 261 1.88 -30.71 14.86
N ALA A 262 1.16 -29.63 15.18
CA ALA A 262 0.81 -29.29 16.55
C ALA A 262 -0.22 -30.27 17.12
N ALA A 263 -1.29 -30.57 16.38
CA ALA A 263 -2.31 -31.54 16.76
C ALA A 263 -1.71 -32.94 16.97
N GLU A 264 -0.87 -33.42 16.06
CA GLU A 264 -0.18 -34.71 16.19
C GLU A 264 0.69 -34.79 17.47
N ARG A 265 1.42 -33.71 17.78
CA ARG A 265 2.22 -33.62 19.01
C ARG A 265 1.35 -33.55 20.26
N ALA A 266 0.32 -32.71 20.28
CA ALA A 266 -0.60 -32.60 21.41
C ALA A 266 -1.32 -33.93 21.68
N ALA A 267 -1.78 -34.64 20.64
CA ALA A 267 -2.36 -35.97 20.77
C ALA A 267 -1.36 -37.01 21.30
N ALA A 268 -0.08 -36.93 20.90
CA ALA A 268 0.96 -37.78 21.47
C ALA A 268 1.25 -37.45 22.94
N ASP A 269 1.28 -36.17 23.29
CA ASP A 269 1.47 -35.70 24.66
C ASP A 269 0.32 -36.17 25.57
N ILE A 270 -0.93 -36.03 25.12
CA ILE A 270 -2.13 -36.54 25.83
C ILE A 270 -1.97 -38.03 26.11
N ARG A 271 -1.64 -38.86 25.11
CA ARG A 271 -1.45 -40.30 25.32
C ARG A 271 -0.38 -40.60 26.37
N GLY A 272 0.75 -39.90 26.32
CA GLY A 272 1.82 -40.10 27.30
C GLY A 272 1.44 -39.62 28.70
N LEU A 273 0.74 -38.49 28.82
CA LEU A 273 0.27 -37.94 30.09
C LEU A 273 -0.84 -38.81 30.71
N GLU A 274 -1.77 -39.34 29.91
CA GLU A 274 -2.80 -40.29 30.36
C GLU A 274 -2.19 -41.61 30.86
N ALA A 275 -1.11 -42.08 30.22
CA ALA A 275 -0.36 -43.25 30.67
C ALA A 275 0.46 -42.97 31.95
N ALA A 276 0.94 -41.74 32.13
CA ALA A 276 1.70 -41.33 33.31
C ALA A 276 0.82 -41.09 34.54
N ALA A 277 -0.33 -40.42 34.38
CA ALA A 277 -1.21 -40.03 35.47
C ALA A 277 -1.50 -41.13 36.53
N PRO A 278 -1.84 -42.39 36.17
CA PRO A 278 -2.12 -43.43 37.16
C PRO A 278 -0.87 -43.97 37.89
N ARG A 279 0.34 -43.73 37.36
CA ARG A 279 1.62 -44.15 37.97
C ARG A 279 2.17 -43.12 38.95
N MET A 280 1.55 -41.94 39.01
CA MET A 280 1.94 -40.87 39.91
C MET A 280 1.76 -41.29 41.38
N ILE A 281 2.79 -41.07 42.17
CA ILE A 281 2.80 -41.27 43.61
C ILE A 281 2.82 -39.88 44.26
N ASP A 282 1.85 -39.63 45.12
CA ASP A 282 1.72 -38.34 45.78
C ASP A 282 2.89 -38.03 46.71
N THR A 283 3.64 -36.96 46.41
CA THR A 283 4.81 -36.48 47.18
C THR A 283 4.48 -35.28 48.08
N SER A 284 3.21 -34.86 48.15
CA SER A 284 2.79 -33.66 48.88
C SER A 284 2.98 -33.78 50.39
N GLY A 285 3.32 -32.65 51.02
CA GLY A 285 3.55 -32.57 52.46
C GLY A 285 4.68 -33.49 52.91
N ASP A 286 4.38 -34.34 53.89
CA ASP A 286 5.31 -35.28 54.54
C ASP A 286 5.50 -36.58 53.75
N ARG A 287 4.83 -36.75 52.60
CA ARG A 287 4.98 -37.93 51.72
C ARG A 287 6.09 -37.79 50.69
N PHE A 288 6.88 -36.72 50.78
CA PHE A 288 7.98 -36.49 49.86
C PHE A 288 8.95 -37.66 49.89
N ARG A 289 9.22 -38.22 48.70
CA ARG A 289 10.26 -39.22 48.51
C ARG A 289 10.89 -39.06 47.14
N ILE A 290 12.20 -38.95 47.11
CA ILE A 290 13.00 -38.88 45.88
C ILE A 290 14.21 -39.78 46.01
N THR A 291 14.51 -40.53 44.96
CA THR A 291 15.73 -41.32 44.84
C THR A 291 16.71 -40.54 43.98
N LEU A 292 17.93 -40.28 44.46
CA LEU A 292 19.01 -39.69 43.65
C LEU A 292 20.21 -40.63 43.71
N GLY A 293 20.68 -41.09 42.55
CA GLY A 293 21.62 -42.20 42.45
C GLY A 293 21.07 -43.48 43.08
N THR A 294 21.70 -43.96 44.15
CA THR A 294 21.30 -45.19 44.88
C THR A 294 20.66 -44.92 46.25
N ARG A 295 20.44 -43.65 46.62
CA ARG A 295 19.93 -43.26 47.93
C ARG A 295 18.55 -42.62 47.83
N ASP A 296 17.71 -42.94 48.82
CA ASP A 296 16.39 -42.34 48.99
C ASP A 296 16.45 -41.19 50.00
N TYR A 297 15.73 -40.11 49.72
CA TYR A 297 15.61 -38.93 50.55
C TYR A 297 14.13 -38.61 50.80
N ASP A 298 13.79 -38.32 52.05
CA ASP A 298 12.46 -37.88 52.50
C ASP A 298 12.43 -36.39 52.89
N SER A 299 13.60 -35.74 52.96
CA SER A 299 13.76 -34.30 53.16
C SER A 299 14.12 -33.58 51.86
N ARG A 300 13.35 -32.56 51.50
CA ARG A 300 13.62 -31.70 50.33
C ARG A 300 14.96 -30.98 50.44
N SER A 301 15.36 -30.62 51.67
CA SER A 301 16.66 -29.99 51.93
C SER A 301 17.80 -30.98 51.68
N GLU A 302 17.69 -32.22 52.18
CA GLU A 302 18.73 -33.23 51.96
C GLU A 302 18.82 -33.65 50.49
N ALA A 303 17.69 -33.78 49.81
CA ALA A 303 17.64 -34.00 48.36
C ALA A 303 18.33 -32.88 47.58
N ALA A 304 18.18 -31.61 47.99
CA ALA A 304 18.84 -30.48 47.34
C ALA A 304 20.37 -30.54 47.52
N HIS A 305 20.85 -30.91 48.71
CA HIS A 305 22.28 -31.11 48.95
C HIS A 305 22.83 -32.28 48.13
N ALA A 306 22.09 -33.39 48.03
CA ALA A 306 22.47 -34.54 47.22
C ALA A 306 22.53 -34.21 45.73
N LEU A 307 21.57 -33.43 45.22
CA LEU A 307 21.56 -32.96 43.84
C LEU A 307 22.74 -32.02 43.57
N ALA A 308 23.07 -31.14 44.50
CA ALA A 308 24.25 -30.27 44.41
C ALA A 308 25.58 -31.05 44.41
N ALA A 309 25.68 -32.09 45.25
CA ALA A 309 26.83 -32.99 45.25
C ALA A 309 26.96 -33.71 43.89
N TRP A 310 25.85 -34.26 43.37
CA TRP A 310 25.81 -34.88 42.05
C TRP A 310 26.24 -33.91 40.93
N MET A 311 25.81 -32.64 40.97
CA MET A 311 26.24 -31.63 39.99
C MET A 311 27.76 -31.36 40.05
N GLY A 312 28.36 -31.45 41.24
CA GLY A 312 29.80 -31.35 41.43
C GLY A 312 30.56 -32.55 40.84
N ASP A 313 30.09 -33.77 41.17
CA ASP A 313 30.75 -35.03 40.82
C ASP A 313 30.57 -35.43 39.35
N SER A 314 29.44 -35.05 38.73
CA SER A 314 29.13 -35.34 37.33
C SER A 314 29.98 -34.55 36.32
N GLY A 315 30.73 -33.55 36.80
CA GLY A 315 31.52 -32.64 35.97
C GLY A 315 30.69 -31.60 35.22
N LEU A 316 29.40 -31.42 35.56
CA LEU A 316 28.51 -30.42 34.97
C LEU A 316 29.10 -29.00 35.07
N LYS A 317 29.71 -28.68 36.21
CA LYS A 317 30.39 -27.39 36.46
C LYS A 317 31.47 -27.08 35.42
N TRP A 318 32.20 -28.11 34.97
CA TRP A 318 33.37 -27.98 34.12
C TRP A 318 33.06 -28.07 32.62
N LEU A 319 31.79 -28.25 32.25
CA LEU A 319 31.41 -28.29 30.84
C LEU A 319 31.71 -26.96 30.14
N PRO A 320 32.35 -27.00 28.96
CA PRO A 320 32.59 -25.81 28.15
C PRO A 320 31.27 -25.22 27.64
N ARG A 321 31.28 -23.93 27.29
CA ARG A 321 30.10 -23.24 26.72
C ARG A 321 29.56 -23.90 25.45
N TYR A 322 30.47 -24.48 24.67
CA TYR A 322 30.17 -25.19 23.44
C TYR A 322 30.33 -26.68 23.67
N GLY A 323 29.22 -27.39 23.80
CA GLY A 323 29.22 -28.82 24.08
C GLY A 323 27.83 -29.41 24.23
N HIS A 324 27.77 -30.73 24.10
CA HIS A 324 26.62 -31.53 24.48
C HIS A 324 27.12 -32.65 25.39
N LYS A 325 26.41 -32.86 26.50
CA LYS A 325 26.64 -33.99 27.38
C LYS A 325 25.30 -34.47 27.91
N ASP A 326 24.97 -35.69 27.56
CA ASP A 326 23.87 -36.41 28.17
C ASP A 326 24.37 -37.03 29.49
N PHE A 327 23.68 -36.77 30.59
CA PHE A 327 23.98 -37.35 31.91
C PHE A 327 23.08 -38.53 32.23
N GLY A 328 22.09 -38.84 31.38
CA GLY A 328 21.17 -39.94 31.57
C GLY A 328 20.26 -39.77 32.78
N ILE A 329 19.84 -40.90 33.35
CA ILE A 329 18.97 -40.94 34.52
C ILE A 329 19.76 -40.72 35.80
N ILE A 330 19.40 -39.68 36.54
CA ILE A 330 20.09 -39.25 37.76
C ILE A 330 19.35 -39.68 39.04
N GLY A 331 18.11 -40.10 38.89
CA GLY A 331 17.24 -40.44 40.01
C GLY A 331 15.80 -40.70 39.59
N ARG A 332 14.91 -40.82 40.57
CA ARG A 332 13.49 -41.09 40.39
C ARG A 332 12.67 -40.29 41.39
N ILE A 333 11.56 -39.71 40.93
CA ILE A 333 10.59 -39.00 41.76
C ILE A 333 9.19 -39.45 41.37
N SER A 334 8.33 -39.73 42.36
CA SER A 334 6.93 -40.13 42.11
C SER A 334 6.79 -41.27 41.08
N GLY A 335 7.73 -42.23 41.07
CA GLY A 335 7.72 -43.35 40.12
C GLY A 335 8.20 -43.02 38.70
N PHE A 336 8.71 -41.81 38.43
CA PHE A 336 9.26 -41.39 37.14
C PHE A 336 10.76 -41.11 37.21
N ASP A 337 11.48 -41.55 36.19
CA ASP A 337 12.92 -41.30 36.09
C ASP A 337 13.21 -39.84 35.74
N ILE A 338 14.25 -39.29 36.37
CA ILE A 338 14.73 -37.92 36.18
C ILE A 338 15.92 -37.98 35.23
N HIS A 339 15.76 -37.41 34.04
CA HIS A 339 16.79 -37.31 33.02
C HIS A 339 17.40 -35.92 32.99
N VAL A 340 18.73 -35.83 32.84
CA VAL A 340 19.42 -34.54 32.70
C VAL A 340 20.33 -34.56 31.48
N GLU A 341 20.20 -33.55 30.64
CA GLU A 341 21.11 -33.30 29.52
C GLU A 341 21.59 -31.84 29.55
N ALA A 342 22.82 -31.62 29.11
CA ALA A 342 23.34 -30.29 28.81
C ALA A 342 23.59 -30.16 27.32
N ARG A 343 23.18 -29.03 26.75
CA ARG A 343 23.39 -28.69 25.34
C ARG A 343 23.70 -27.21 25.21
N SER A 344 24.50 -26.84 24.22
CA SER A 344 24.66 -25.41 23.91
C SER A 344 23.34 -24.81 23.43
N GLY A 345 22.92 -23.75 24.13
CA GLY A 345 21.89 -22.83 23.70
C GLY A 345 22.48 -21.66 22.91
N LEU A 346 21.63 -20.69 22.59
CA LEU A 346 21.99 -19.50 21.79
C LEU A 346 22.98 -18.57 22.50
N ALA A 347 22.92 -18.49 23.83
CA ALA A 347 23.70 -17.54 24.64
C ALA A 347 24.57 -18.21 25.73
N ALA A 348 24.20 -19.40 26.19
CA ALA A 348 24.88 -20.13 27.26
C ALA A 348 24.76 -21.65 27.04
N LEU A 349 25.45 -22.42 27.88
CA LEU A 349 25.19 -23.85 27.99
C LEU A 349 23.90 -24.01 28.79
N ASP A 350 22.91 -24.65 28.20
CA ASP A 350 21.60 -24.89 28.79
C ASP A 350 21.52 -26.31 29.33
N VAL A 351 20.96 -26.45 30.52
CA VAL A 351 20.73 -27.74 31.18
C VAL A 351 19.23 -27.99 31.18
N THR A 352 18.83 -29.09 30.55
CA THR A 352 17.44 -29.55 30.52
C THR A 352 17.28 -30.70 31.48
N LEU A 353 16.29 -30.60 32.36
CA LEU A 353 15.81 -31.70 33.17
C LEU A 353 14.41 -32.08 32.68
N SER A 354 14.22 -33.36 32.38
CA SER A 354 12.93 -33.91 31.96
C SER A 354 12.62 -35.21 32.69
N LEU A 355 11.34 -35.58 32.73
CA LEU A 355 10.89 -36.91 33.07
C LEU A 355 10.51 -37.59 31.75
N PRO A 356 11.31 -38.52 31.21
CA PRO A 356 11.13 -39.04 29.84
C PRO A 356 9.75 -39.62 29.55
N GLU A 357 9.12 -40.18 30.59
CA GLU A 357 7.80 -40.81 30.51
C GLU A 357 6.63 -39.83 30.73
N VAL A 358 6.93 -38.58 31.05
CA VAL A 358 5.94 -37.51 31.22
C VAL A 358 6.20 -36.46 30.14
N PRO A 359 5.43 -36.45 29.04
CA PRO A 359 5.55 -35.44 28.01
C PRO A 359 5.36 -34.03 28.58
N ARG A 360 5.90 -33.04 27.88
CA ARG A 360 5.89 -31.61 28.25
C ARG A 360 6.67 -31.26 29.51
N SER A 361 6.77 -32.15 30.49
CA SER A 361 8.02 -32.62 31.09
C SER A 361 9.16 -31.64 31.39
N GLY A 362 9.92 -31.39 30.32
CA GLY A 362 11.19 -30.72 30.39
C GLY A 362 11.09 -29.27 30.87
N PHE A 363 12.08 -28.84 31.64
CA PHE A 363 12.41 -27.44 31.80
C PHE A 363 13.91 -27.23 31.60
N THR A 364 14.25 -26.08 31.05
CA THR A 364 15.63 -25.74 30.68
C THR A 364 16.06 -24.50 31.44
N LEU A 365 17.26 -24.52 32.01
CA LEU A 365 17.88 -23.40 32.70
C LEU A 365 19.31 -23.20 32.18
N PRO A 366 19.82 -21.96 32.15
CA PRO A 366 21.25 -21.73 31.96
C PRO A 366 22.05 -22.48 33.02
N LYS A 367 23.21 -23.02 32.65
CA LYS A 367 24.08 -23.80 33.54
C LYS A 367 24.31 -23.13 34.89
N GLU A 368 24.63 -21.83 34.90
CA GLU A 368 24.89 -21.08 36.12
C GLU A 368 23.67 -21.07 37.05
N SER A 369 22.48 -20.77 36.51
CA SER A 369 21.23 -20.79 37.28
C SER A 369 20.84 -22.20 37.73
N PHE A 370 21.18 -23.23 36.96
CA PHE A 370 20.93 -24.62 37.34
C PHE A 370 21.80 -25.04 38.54
N LEU A 371 23.09 -24.66 38.54
CA LEU A 371 24.03 -24.94 39.63
C LEU A 371 23.66 -24.23 40.94
N GLU A 372 23.07 -23.04 40.87
CA GLU A 372 22.69 -22.23 42.03
C GLU A 372 21.27 -22.51 42.57
N ALA A 373 20.45 -23.26 41.82
CA ALA A 373 19.03 -23.40 42.10
C ALA A 373 18.69 -24.09 43.44
N GLY A 374 19.59 -24.92 43.98
CA GLY A 374 19.45 -25.57 45.28
C GLY A 374 18.07 -26.21 45.51
N LEU A 375 17.40 -25.83 46.61
CA LEU A 375 16.07 -26.32 46.98
C LEU A 375 15.00 -26.02 45.92
N GLY A 376 15.11 -24.89 45.21
CA GLY A 376 14.17 -24.51 44.16
C GLY A 376 14.19 -25.46 42.97
N LEU A 377 15.30 -26.18 42.73
CA LEU A 377 15.37 -27.21 41.69
C LEU A 377 14.53 -28.43 42.08
N VAL A 378 14.65 -28.91 43.32
CA VAL A 378 13.87 -30.03 43.85
C VAL A 378 12.37 -29.71 43.81
N GLN A 379 11.98 -28.50 44.23
CA GLN A 379 10.58 -28.04 44.15
C GLN A 379 10.07 -28.00 42.72
N ARG A 380 10.88 -27.54 41.75
CA ARG A 380 10.48 -27.54 40.32
C ARG A 380 10.27 -28.95 39.77
N ILE A 381 11.13 -29.90 40.13
CA ILE A 381 11.00 -31.31 39.75
C ILE A 381 9.71 -31.89 40.35
N GLU A 382 9.45 -31.63 41.64
CA GLU A 382 8.22 -32.07 42.33
C GLU A 382 6.95 -31.46 41.72
N ASN A 383 6.98 -30.16 41.43
CA ASN A 383 5.88 -29.45 40.77
C ASN A 383 5.58 -30.02 39.38
N ARG A 384 6.58 -30.57 38.71
CA ARG A 384 6.41 -31.14 37.37
C ARG A 384 5.58 -32.43 37.37
N VAL A 385 5.76 -33.24 38.40
CA VAL A 385 4.97 -34.45 38.61
C VAL A 385 3.56 -34.07 39.05
N SER A 386 3.43 -33.26 40.11
CA SER A 386 2.11 -32.87 40.63
C SER A 386 1.30 -32.06 39.61
N GLY A 387 1.95 -31.41 38.65
CA GLY A 387 1.33 -30.69 37.54
C GLY A 387 0.86 -31.55 36.37
N ILE A 388 1.03 -32.89 36.38
CA ILE A 388 0.58 -33.78 35.29
C ILE A 388 -0.89 -33.55 34.89
N PRO A 389 -1.86 -33.43 35.83
CA PRO A 389 -3.26 -33.18 35.46
C PRO A 389 -3.45 -31.86 34.70
N SER A 390 -2.80 -30.78 35.14
CA SER A 390 -2.86 -29.50 34.45
C SER A 390 -2.20 -29.53 33.08
N LEU A 391 -1.12 -30.30 32.92
CA LEU A 391 -0.48 -30.50 31.61
C LEU A 391 -1.36 -31.28 30.64
N LEU A 392 -2.16 -32.21 31.17
CA LEU A 392 -3.13 -32.97 30.39
C LEU A 392 -4.26 -32.07 29.90
N ASP A 393 -4.80 -31.21 30.76
CA ASP A 393 -5.83 -30.23 30.37
C ASP A 393 -5.28 -29.25 29.32
N GLN A 394 -4.09 -28.69 29.52
CA GLN A 394 -3.45 -27.83 28.53
C GLN A 394 -3.21 -28.56 27.20
N ALA A 395 -2.80 -29.83 27.23
CA ALA A 395 -2.59 -30.59 26.00
C ALA A 395 -3.88 -30.86 25.24
N ARG A 396 -5.02 -30.99 25.94
CA ARG A 396 -6.35 -31.11 25.34
C ARG A 396 -6.81 -29.80 24.71
N GLU A 397 -6.63 -28.68 25.40
CA GLU A 397 -6.90 -27.34 24.86
C GLU A 397 -6.06 -27.07 23.61
N ASP A 398 -4.75 -27.36 23.65
CA ASP A 398 -3.86 -27.18 22.50
C ASP A 398 -4.27 -28.08 21.32
N LEU A 399 -4.76 -29.29 21.58
CA LEU A 399 -5.25 -30.19 20.54
C LEU A 399 -6.51 -29.62 19.87
N GLU A 400 -7.47 -29.17 20.67
CA GLU A 400 -8.71 -28.57 20.17
C GLU A 400 -8.42 -27.32 19.32
N GLU A 401 -7.57 -26.41 19.80
CA GLU A 401 -7.17 -25.20 19.05
C GLU A 401 -6.46 -25.57 17.74
N ALA A 402 -5.56 -26.55 17.77
CA ALA A 402 -4.84 -27.00 16.59
C ALA A 402 -5.78 -27.67 15.57
N GLU A 403 -6.71 -28.50 16.01
CA GLU A 403 -7.72 -29.15 15.15
C GLU A 403 -8.68 -28.13 14.52
N GLN A 404 -9.12 -27.13 15.30
CA GLN A 404 -9.93 -26.03 14.77
C GLN A 404 -9.17 -25.24 13.71
N THR A 405 -7.91 -24.93 13.96
CA THR A 405 -7.05 -24.24 12.97
C THR A 405 -6.88 -25.09 11.69
N VAL A 406 -6.75 -26.42 11.80
CA VAL A 406 -6.71 -27.32 10.65
C VAL A 406 -8.02 -27.28 9.86
N ALA A 407 -9.17 -27.31 10.54
CA ALA A 407 -10.48 -27.24 9.88
C ALA A 407 -10.68 -25.90 9.15
N ASP A 408 -10.39 -24.79 9.81
CA ASP A 408 -10.52 -23.43 9.24
C ASP A 408 -9.61 -23.23 8.02
N THR A 409 -8.37 -23.70 8.11
CA THR A 409 -7.42 -23.60 6.99
C THR A 409 -7.85 -24.47 5.81
N GLN A 410 -8.36 -25.69 6.05
CA GLN A 410 -8.89 -26.56 5.00
C GLN A 410 -10.12 -25.97 4.29
N GLN A 411 -11.04 -25.34 5.03
CA GLN A 411 -12.24 -24.72 4.45
C GLN A 411 -11.91 -23.53 3.54
N ARG A 412 -10.83 -22.80 3.85
CA ARG A 412 -10.42 -21.60 3.12
C ARG A 412 -9.47 -21.88 1.96
N LEU A 413 -8.80 -23.04 1.96
CA LEU A 413 -7.84 -23.42 0.93
C LEU A 413 -8.53 -23.63 -0.43
N GLY A 414 -7.92 -23.15 -1.52
CA GLY A 414 -8.41 -23.41 -2.88
C GLY A 414 -9.66 -22.63 -3.27
N GLN A 415 -10.03 -21.59 -2.50
CA GLN A 415 -11.05 -20.64 -2.95
C GLN A 415 -10.54 -19.89 -4.18
N PRO A 416 -11.32 -19.80 -5.27
CA PRO A 416 -10.85 -19.15 -6.48
C PRO A 416 -10.62 -17.65 -6.26
N PHE A 417 -9.64 -17.09 -6.99
CA PHE A 417 -9.44 -15.66 -7.04
C PHE A 417 -10.68 -14.97 -7.62
N ARG A 418 -11.39 -14.19 -6.79
CA ARG A 418 -12.68 -13.55 -7.15
C ARG A 418 -12.66 -12.71 -8.42
N HIS A 419 -11.51 -12.15 -8.80
CA HIS A 419 -11.37 -11.27 -9.97
C HIS A 419 -10.61 -11.95 -11.12
N ALA A 420 -10.53 -13.29 -11.14
CA ALA A 420 -9.80 -14.03 -12.17
C ALA A 420 -10.33 -13.72 -13.58
N GLN A 421 -11.66 -13.72 -13.76
CA GLN A 421 -12.26 -13.39 -15.05
C GLN A 421 -12.00 -11.94 -15.44
N THR A 422 -12.22 -11.00 -14.52
CA THR A 422 -11.97 -9.57 -14.76
C THR A 422 -10.51 -9.28 -15.13
N LEU A 423 -9.56 -9.99 -14.54
CA LEU A 423 -8.15 -9.89 -14.91
C LEU A 423 -7.89 -10.41 -16.32
N ALA A 424 -8.47 -11.57 -16.67
CA ALA A 424 -8.33 -12.14 -18.02
C ALA A 424 -8.91 -11.21 -19.09
N ASP A 425 -10.11 -10.68 -18.87
CA ASP A 425 -10.78 -9.75 -19.78
C ASP A 425 -9.93 -8.47 -19.96
N ALA A 426 -9.42 -7.89 -18.86
CA ALA A 426 -8.59 -6.69 -18.91
C ALA A 426 -7.24 -6.92 -19.60
N GLU A 427 -6.64 -8.11 -19.47
CA GLU A 427 -5.41 -8.49 -20.18
C GLU A 427 -5.65 -8.66 -21.69
N GLU A 428 -6.79 -9.23 -22.09
CA GLU A 428 -7.19 -9.34 -23.49
C GLU A 428 -7.43 -7.95 -24.11
N ASP A 429 -8.13 -7.07 -23.40
CA ASP A 429 -8.35 -5.69 -23.83
C ASP A 429 -7.03 -4.91 -23.96
N LEU A 430 -6.10 -5.10 -23.03
CA LEU A 430 -4.78 -4.47 -23.10
C LEU A 430 -4.04 -4.92 -24.37
N ALA A 431 -4.02 -6.23 -24.64
CA ALA A 431 -3.36 -6.81 -25.81
C ALA A 431 -3.98 -6.31 -27.13
N ARG A 432 -5.31 -6.15 -27.17
CA ARG A 432 -6.03 -5.57 -28.31
C ARG A 432 -5.58 -4.13 -28.57
N VAL A 433 -5.55 -3.28 -27.55
CA VAL A 433 -5.17 -1.87 -27.69
C VAL A 433 -3.68 -1.74 -28.05
N GLU A 434 -2.81 -2.55 -27.45
CA GLU A 434 -1.38 -2.59 -27.80
C GLU A 434 -1.17 -2.98 -29.27
N SER A 435 -1.95 -3.94 -29.78
CA SER A 435 -1.90 -4.33 -31.20
C SER A 435 -2.34 -3.20 -32.13
N GLN A 436 -3.39 -2.46 -31.76
CA GLN A 436 -3.85 -1.29 -32.52
C GLN A 436 -2.82 -0.15 -32.51
N LEU A 437 -2.20 0.11 -31.35
CA LEU A 437 -1.14 1.11 -31.22
C LEU A 437 0.11 0.74 -32.02
N ALA A 438 0.49 -0.53 -32.06
CA ALA A 438 1.60 -1.02 -32.88
C ALA A 438 1.31 -0.86 -34.38
N ALA A 439 0.10 -1.20 -34.83
CA ALA A 439 -0.30 -1.02 -36.22
C ALA A 439 -0.26 0.44 -36.68
N MET A 440 -0.63 1.40 -35.80
CA MET A 440 -0.51 2.83 -36.10
C MET A 440 0.94 3.35 -36.16
N GLN A 441 1.89 2.65 -35.54
CA GLN A 441 3.31 3.01 -35.62
C GLN A 441 3.98 2.48 -36.90
N ASP A 442 3.43 1.40 -37.49
CA ASP A 442 3.90 0.76 -38.72
C ASP A 442 3.26 1.33 -40.00
N GLU A 443 2.23 2.17 -39.91
CA GLU A 443 1.74 2.91 -41.08
C GLU A 443 2.83 3.88 -41.57
N PRO A 444 3.25 3.81 -42.85
CA PRO A 444 4.19 4.78 -43.39
C PRO A 444 3.56 6.16 -43.29
N ARG A 445 4.22 7.08 -42.57
CA ARG A 445 3.94 8.51 -42.74
C ARG A 445 4.03 8.79 -44.24
N PRO A 446 2.97 9.27 -44.91
CA PRO A 446 3.13 9.68 -46.29
C PRO A 446 4.25 10.73 -46.32
N GLU A 447 5.25 10.51 -47.17
CA GLU A 447 6.23 11.54 -47.47
C GLU A 447 5.46 12.80 -47.90
N PRO A 448 5.93 14.00 -47.53
CA PRO A 448 5.25 15.21 -47.91
C PRO A 448 5.36 15.37 -49.43
N ASP A 449 4.34 14.91 -50.16
CA ASP A 449 4.16 15.26 -51.55
C ASP A 449 3.93 16.77 -51.60
N SER A 450 4.93 17.46 -52.13
CA SER A 450 4.86 18.86 -52.48
C SER A 450 3.95 19.02 -53.68
N LEU A 451 2.65 19.26 -53.47
CA LEU A 451 1.80 19.92 -54.47
C LEU A 451 0.78 20.85 -53.80
N GLU A 452 0.61 21.98 -54.46
CA GLU A 452 -0.19 23.15 -54.09
C GLU A 452 -1.70 22.88 -54.01
N SER A 453 -2.39 23.72 -53.21
CA SER A 453 -3.86 24.00 -53.19
C SER A 453 -4.79 22.86 -52.73
N GLU A 454 -5.82 23.02 -51.89
CA GLU A 454 -6.67 24.15 -51.51
C GLU A 454 -7.03 24.08 -50.01
N ARG A 455 -7.29 25.24 -49.39
CA ARG A 455 -7.91 25.30 -48.06
C ARG A 455 -9.37 24.87 -48.14
N VAL A 456 -9.72 23.75 -47.52
CA VAL A 456 -11.11 23.47 -47.15
C VAL A 456 -11.30 23.90 -45.69
N GLU A 457 -12.08 24.95 -45.47
CA GLU A 457 -12.53 25.34 -44.13
C GLU A 457 -13.59 24.35 -43.63
N LEU A 458 -13.26 23.59 -42.59
CA LEU A 458 -14.23 22.82 -41.81
C LEU A 458 -14.99 23.77 -40.88
N THR A 459 -16.20 24.16 -41.28
CA THR A 459 -17.11 24.98 -40.46
C THR A 459 -17.81 24.15 -39.38
N ILE A 460 -18.22 24.83 -38.30
CA ILE A 460 -18.89 24.28 -37.11
C ILE A 460 -20.17 23.48 -37.45
N GLU A 461 -20.79 23.73 -38.61
CA GLU A 461 -21.95 22.97 -39.08
C GLU A 461 -21.61 21.54 -39.53
N ALA A 462 -20.40 21.30 -40.06
CA ALA A 462 -19.94 19.96 -40.45
C ALA A 462 -19.76 19.03 -39.24
N VAL A 463 -19.44 19.60 -38.07
CA VAL A 463 -19.32 18.87 -36.79
C VAL A 463 -20.69 18.59 -36.16
N ARG A 464 -21.69 19.45 -36.38
CA ARG A 464 -23.04 19.27 -35.83
C ARG A 464 -23.89 18.22 -36.57
N GLY A 465 -23.53 17.88 -37.80
CA GLY A 465 -24.19 16.82 -38.58
C GLY A 465 -23.66 15.41 -38.34
N TYR A 466 -22.62 15.23 -37.53
CA TYR A 466 -22.01 13.92 -37.31
C TYR A 466 -22.86 13.10 -36.32
N GLN A 467 -23.68 12.19 -36.85
CA GLN A 467 -24.31 11.14 -36.06
C GLN A 467 -23.39 9.91 -35.98
N PRO A 468 -23.06 9.41 -34.78
CA PRO A 468 -22.20 8.25 -34.62
C PRO A 468 -22.93 6.99 -35.12
N ASN A 469 -22.23 6.21 -35.93
CA ASN A 469 -22.72 4.92 -36.41
C ASN A 469 -22.62 3.89 -35.25
N LEU A 470 -23.69 3.75 -34.48
CA LEU A 470 -23.86 2.64 -33.53
C LEU A 470 -24.26 1.41 -34.35
N GLY A 471 -23.35 0.45 -34.44
CA GLY A 471 -23.25 -0.47 -35.56
C GLY A 471 -24.39 -1.46 -35.78
N SER A 472 -24.44 -1.99 -37.00
CA SER A 472 -25.02 -3.29 -37.31
C SER A 472 -24.30 -3.90 -38.52
N ARG A 473 -23.83 -5.14 -38.37
CA ARG A 473 -23.38 -5.99 -39.48
C ARG A 473 -24.51 -6.20 -40.50
N GLU A 474 -24.12 -6.13 -41.77
CA GLU A 474 -24.65 -6.75 -43.01
C GLU A 474 -26.17 -6.83 -43.27
N GLY A 475 -26.58 -6.34 -44.46
CA GLY A 475 -27.78 -6.84 -45.13
C GLY A 475 -28.49 -5.86 -46.09
N ALA A 476 -27.99 -5.77 -47.33
CA ALA A 476 -28.72 -5.60 -48.60
C ALA A 476 -29.81 -4.50 -48.76
N VAL A 477 -29.62 -3.62 -49.77
CA VAL A 477 -30.33 -3.58 -51.08
C VAL A 477 -30.27 -2.15 -51.64
N THR A 478 -29.72 -2.05 -52.84
CA THR A 478 -29.67 -0.88 -53.73
C THR A 478 -31.07 -0.46 -54.19
N VAL A 479 -31.38 0.84 -54.18
CA VAL A 479 -32.23 1.47 -55.21
C VAL A 479 -31.69 2.88 -55.53
N THR A 480 -31.20 3.04 -56.74
CA THR A 480 -30.98 4.32 -57.45
C THR A 480 -32.32 4.91 -57.91
N VAL A 481 -32.48 6.24 -57.90
CA VAL A 481 -32.92 7.08 -59.05
C VAL A 481 -32.58 8.56 -58.76
N GLU A 482 -32.09 9.23 -59.80
CA GLU A 482 -31.68 10.64 -59.94
C GLU A 482 -32.85 11.68 -59.95
N PRO A 483 -32.57 13.00 -60.02
CA PRO A 483 -33.35 14.06 -59.38
C PRO A 483 -34.38 14.75 -60.29
N PHE A 484 -35.25 15.58 -59.69
CA PHE A 484 -35.99 16.58 -60.46
C PHE A 484 -36.21 17.89 -59.69
N ASP A 485 -36.15 18.95 -60.48
CA ASP A 485 -36.03 20.37 -60.16
C ASP A 485 -37.39 21.10 -60.05
N SER A 486 -37.30 22.34 -59.55
CA SER A 486 -38.04 23.54 -59.95
C SER A 486 -39.11 24.09 -58.98
N SER A 487 -38.82 25.30 -58.50
CA SER A 487 -39.72 26.46 -58.42
C SER A 487 -41.16 26.26 -57.88
N ASP A 488 -41.35 26.71 -56.64
CA ASP A 488 -42.44 27.59 -56.19
C ASP A 488 -43.91 27.12 -56.40
N PRO A 489 -44.91 27.94 -56.05
CA PRO A 489 -45.56 28.10 -54.76
C PRO A 489 -46.91 27.36 -54.69
N THR A 490 -47.26 26.77 -53.55
CA THR A 490 -48.64 26.80 -52.99
C THR A 490 -48.70 25.98 -51.71
N ARG A 491 -48.65 26.66 -50.56
CA ARG A 491 -49.58 26.48 -49.43
C ARG A 491 -49.18 27.42 -48.30
N GLN A 492 -49.94 28.49 -48.15
CA GLN A 492 -49.97 29.30 -46.93
C GLN A 492 -50.51 28.48 -45.74
N PRO A 493 -50.18 28.89 -44.50
CA PRO A 493 -50.30 28.09 -43.29
C PRO A 493 -51.66 28.29 -42.60
N PRO A 494 -52.01 27.48 -41.59
CA PRO A 494 -52.92 27.91 -40.55
C PRO A 494 -52.14 28.24 -39.26
N SER A 495 -52.21 29.52 -38.91
CA SER A 495 -52.02 30.06 -37.58
C SER A 495 -53.21 29.71 -36.67
N SER A 496 -52.96 29.36 -35.41
CA SER A 496 -53.87 29.70 -34.30
C SER A 496 -53.21 29.40 -32.94
N THR A 497 -52.55 30.44 -32.41
CA THR A 497 -52.67 31.04 -31.04
C THR A 497 -52.73 30.18 -29.74
N PRO A 498 -52.34 30.78 -28.58
CA PRO A 498 -51.69 30.14 -27.44
C PRO A 498 -52.57 30.03 -26.17
N SER A 499 -51.90 29.79 -25.02
CA SER A 499 -52.32 29.84 -23.59
C SER A 499 -52.28 28.45 -22.94
N LEU A 500 -51.60 28.18 -21.82
CA LEU A 500 -51.21 28.97 -20.65
C LEU A 500 -49.78 28.65 -20.18
#